data_AF-H5XDG1-F1
#
_entry.id   AF-H5XDG1-F1
#
_cell.length_a   1.000
_cell.length_b   1.000
_cell.length_c   1.000
_cell.angle_alpha   90.00
_cell.angle_beta   90.00
_cell.angle_gamma   90.00
#
_symmetry.space_group_name_H-M   'P 1'
#
loop_
_entity.id
_entity.type
_entity.pdbx_description
1 polymer ?
#
loop_
_entity_poly.entity_id
_entity_poly.type
_entity_poly.pdbx_seq_one_letter_code
_entity_poly.pdbx_strand_id
1 'polypeptide(L)'
;MELPGSGDVENSPARLAARAEDAVRALSLRTSGPVDGDILASPGELHEVLGSLKLLVDNLARCLPEMATWLEQCLWCGRVGGRDPRAYGEVAESIFEVASALSRAHRMSAALSRDIQAAQAASSDLVVSE
;
A
#
# COMPACT_ATOMS: atom_id res chain seq x y z
N MET A 1 20.58 27.25 -19.77
CA MET A 1 21.01 26.29 -18.73
C MET A 1 19.84 26.15 -17.78
N GLU A 2 18.91 25.26 -18.14
CA GLU A 2 17.70 25.01 -17.35
C GLU A 2 18.08 24.07 -16.21
N LEU A 3 17.73 24.41 -14.97
CA LEU A 3 17.96 23.57 -13.79
C LEU A 3 16.95 22.42 -13.82
N PRO A 4 17.36 21.15 -14.01
CA PRO A 4 16.47 20.04 -13.77
C PRO A 4 16.56 19.68 -12.28
N GLY A 5 15.42 19.43 -11.62
CA GLY A 5 15.46 18.55 -10.44
C GLY A 5 14.80 19.01 -9.13
N SER A 6 13.91 20.00 -9.11
CA SER A 6 13.05 20.18 -7.91
C SER A 6 11.80 19.29 -7.95
N GLY A 7 11.18 19.11 -9.12
CA GLY A 7 9.94 18.32 -9.27
C GLY A 7 10.14 16.80 -9.25
N ASP A 8 11.33 16.31 -9.61
CA ASP A 8 11.65 14.88 -9.72
C ASP A 8 11.92 14.24 -8.34
N VAL A 9 12.53 15.01 -7.44
CA VAL A 9 12.74 14.59 -6.04
C VAL A 9 11.43 14.57 -5.26
N GLU A 10 10.50 15.48 -5.56
CA GLU A 10 9.21 15.62 -4.89
C GLU A 10 8.23 14.47 -5.19
N ASN A 11 8.37 13.84 -6.35
CA ASN A 11 7.54 12.72 -6.81
C ASN A 11 8.27 11.37 -6.80
N SER A 12 9.38 11.25 -6.07
CA SER A 12 10.07 9.96 -5.96
C SER A 12 9.13 8.90 -5.33
N PRO A 13 9.21 7.62 -5.77
CA PRO A 13 8.35 6.55 -5.23
C PRO A 13 8.40 6.44 -3.70
N ALA A 14 9.57 6.67 -3.10
CA ALA A 14 9.75 6.67 -1.65
C ALA A 14 8.98 7.80 -0.96
N ARG A 15 8.95 9.01 -1.52
CA ARG A 15 8.16 10.13 -0.97
C ARG A 15 6.66 9.90 -1.12
N LEU A 16 6.22 9.32 -2.24
CA LEU A 16 4.82 8.96 -2.44
C LEU A 16 4.36 7.92 -1.40
N ALA A 17 5.20 6.91 -1.13
CA ALA A 17 4.93 5.92 -0.09
C ALA A 17 4.87 6.56 1.31
N ALA A 18 5.78 7.47 1.63
CA ALA A 18 5.76 8.20 2.92
C ALA A 18 4.47 9.01 3.10
N ARG A 19 4.02 9.73 2.06
CA ARG A 19 2.75 10.48 2.09
C ARG A 19 1.53 9.58 2.30
N ALA A 20 1.52 8.39 1.67
CA ALA A 20 0.47 7.41 1.88
C ALA A 20 0.43 6.90 3.33
N GLU A 21 1.61 6.68 3.93
CA GLU A 21 1.73 6.30 5.34
C GLU A 21 1.21 7.39 6.28
N ASP A 22 1.62 8.64 6.08
CA ASP A 22 1.14 9.79 6.86
C ASP A 22 -0.40 9.92 6.82
N ALA A 23 -0.99 9.75 5.62
CA ALA A 23 -2.44 9.80 5.44
C ALA A 23 -3.17 8.67 6.18
N VAL A 24 -2.67 7.43 6.08
CA VAL A 24 -3.25 6.27 6.77
C VAL A 24 -3.09 6.41 8.30
N ARG A 25 -1.96 6.93 8.76
CA ARG A 25 -1.73 7.22 10.17
C ARG A 25 -2.71 8.27 10.69
N ALA A 26 -2.89 9.36 9.96
CA ALA A 26 -3.85 10.40 10.33
C ALA A 26 -5.28 9.87 10.38
N LEU A 27 -5.67 9.05 9.40
CA LEU A 27 -6.96 8.37 9.40
C LEU A 27 -7.13 7.47 10.63
N SER A 28 -6.12 6.64 10.94
CA SER A 28 -6.13 5.77 12.13
C SER A 28 -6.29 6.57 13.42
N LEU A 29 -5.57 7.69 13.58
CA LEU A 29 -5.71 8.55 14.75
C LEU A 29 -7.12 9.13 14.86
N ARG A 30 -7.71 9.55 13.73
CA ARG A 30 -9.08 10.09 13.71
C ARG A 30 -10.11 9.01 14.04
N THR A 31 -9.90 7.78 13.56
CA THR A 31 -10.82 6.66 13.74
C THR A 31 -10.70 5.91 15.07
N SER A 32 -9.64 6.18 15.85
CA SER A 32 -9.35 5.50 17.13
C SER A 32 -9.74 6.29 18.38
N GLY A 33 -10.53 7.36 18.25
CA GLY A 33 -10.99 8.18 19.37
C GLY A 33 -11.84 7.41 20.40
N PRO A 34 -12.01 7.94 21.63
CA PRO A 34 -12.91 7.33 22.61
C PRO A 34 -14.34 7.25 22.05
N VAL A 35 -15.06 6.18 22.42
CA VAL A 35 -16.41 5.81 21.92
C VAL A 35 -17.45 6.95 22.08
N ASP A 36 -17.21 7.91 22.98
CA ASP A 36 -18.08 9.07 23.22
C ASP A 36 -17.80 10.29 22.32
N GLY A 37 -16.77 10.25 21.47
CA GLY A 37 -16.49 11.29 20.49
C GLY A 37 -17.04 10.94 19.12
N ASP A 38 -17.54 11.93 18.36
CA ASP A 38 -17.89 11.76 16.94
C ASP A 38 -16.63 11.44 16.12
N ILE A 39 -16.31 10.15 16.07
CA ILE A 39 -15.24 9.57 15.25
C ILE A 39 -15.59 9.76 13.78
N LEU A 40 -16.86 9.53 13.44
CA LEU A 40 -17.47 9.76 12.12
C LEU A 40 -18.76 10.57 12.34
N ALA A 41 -19.00 11.54 11.47
CA ALA A 41 -20.19 12.40 11.51
C ALA A 41 -21.46 11.70 11.02
N SER A 42 -21.34 10.61 10.23
CA SER A 42 -22.50 9.85 9.74
C SER A 42 -22.15 8.44 9.23
N PRO A 43 -23.14 7.53 9.08
CA PRO A 43 -22.96 6.27 8.36
C PRO A 43 -22.53 6.44 6.89
N GLY A 44 -22.91 7.56 6.25
CA GLY A 44 -22.45 7.92 4.92
C GLY A 44 -20.95 8.17 4.86
N GLU A 45 -20.39 8.87 5.85
CA GLU A 45 -18.94 9.07 5.96
C GLU A 45 -18.20 7.73 6.14
N LEU A 46 -18.76 6.79 6.91
CA LEU A 46 -18.20 5.43 7.02
C LEU A 46 -18.14 4.73 5.65
N HIS A 47 -19.23 4.82 4.86
CA HIS A 47 -19.29 4.23 3.52
C HIS A 47 -18.20 4.81 2.61
N GLU A 48 -18.00 6.13 2.63
CA GLU A 48 -16.99 6.83 1.85
C GLU A 48 -15.55 6.45 2.29
N VAL A 49 -15.31 6.36 3.60
CA VAL A 49 -14.02 5.93 4.15
C VAL A 49 -13.71 4.50 3.73
N LEU A 50 -14.66 3.57 3.86
CA LEU A 50 -14.49 2.17 3.43
C LEU A 50 -14.24 2.07 1.92
N GLY A 51 -14.97 2.84 1.10
CA GLY A 51 -14.72 2.90 -0.35
C GLY A 51 -13.32 3.40 -0.70
N SER A 52 -12.85 4.43 -0.01
CA SER A 52 -11.49 4.97 -0.21
C SER A 52 -10.41 3.99 0.23
N LEU A 53 -10.61 3.31 1.35
CA LEU A 53 -9.70 2.26 1.84
C LEU A 53 -9.62 1.07 0.89
N LYS A 54 -10.75 0.66 0.30
CA LYS A 54 -10.78 -0.38 -0.72
C LYS A 54 -9.89 0.01 -1.92
N LEU A 55 -10.06 1.22 -2.44
CA LEU A 55 -9.25 1.72 -3.56
C LEU A 55 -7.76 1.77 -3.20
N LEU A 56 -7.41 2.17 -1.98
CA LEU A 56 -6.03 2.15 -1.49
C LEU A 56 -5.46 0.72 -1.51
N VAL A 57 -6.21 -0.25 -0.98
CA VAL A 57 -5.80 -1.67 -0.96
C VAL A 57 -5.70 -2.24 -2.37
N ASP A 58 -6.60 -1.90 -3.28
CA ASP A 58 -6.56 -2.31 -4.69
C ASP A 58 -5.34 -1.73 -5.42
N ASN A 59 -4.99 -0.47 -5.15
CA ASN A 59 -3.77 0.16 -5.67
C ASN A 59 -2.52 -0.54 -5.11
N LEU A 60 -2.49 -0.82 -3.81
CA LEU A 60 -1.39 -1.55 -3.18
C LEU A 60 -1.24 -2.96 -3.79
N ALA A 61 -2.34 -3.68 -3.98
CA ALA A 61 -2.35 -4.99 -4.60
C ALA A 61 -1.77 -4.98 -6.03
N ARG A 62 -1.92 -3.88 -6.77
CA ARG A 62 -1.34 -3.69 -8.10
C ARG A 62 0.15 -3.37 -8.06
N CYS A 63 0.63 -2.61 -7.08
CA CYS A 63 2.04 -2.21 -6.99
C CYS A 63 2.97 -3.33 -6.49
N LEU A 64 2.49 -4.21 -5.61
CA LEU A 64 3.34 -5.24 -4.98
C LEU A 64 3.96 -6.24 -5.98
N PRO A 65 3.22 -6.79 -6.98
CA PRO A 65 3.81 -7.68 -7.98
C PRO A 65 4.83 -6.98 -8.88
N GLU A 66 4.63 -5.69 -9.19
CA GLU A 66 5.56 -4.89 -9.99
C GLU A 66 6.90 -4.72 -9.27
N MET A 67 6.86 -4.49 -7.95
CA MET A 67 8.07 -4.40 -7.12
C MET A 67 8.82 -5.73 -7.04
N ALA A 68 8.10 -6.86 -6.93
CA ALA A 68 8.70 -8.19 -6.93
C ALA A 68 9.37 -8.49 -8.29
N THR A 69 8.66 -8.24 -9.38
CA THR A 69 9.15 -8.40 -10.75
C THR A 69 10.40 -7.55 -11.00
N TRP A 70 10.39 -6.29 -10.53
CA TRP A 70 11.54 -5.41 -10.66
C TRP A 70 12.78 -5.94 -9.91
N LEU A 71 12.60 -6.49 -8.70
CA LEU A 71 13.68 -7.10 -7.92
C LEU A 71 14.27 -8.33 -8.61
N GLU A 72 13.41 -9.20 -9.16
CA GLU A 72 13.83 -10.38 -9.92
C GLU A 72 14.61 -9.98 -11.18
N GLN A 73 14.13 -8.97 -11.93
CA GLN A 73 14.85 -8.41 -13.07
C GLN A 73 16.19 -7.81 -12.67
N CYS A 74 16.25 -7.10 -11.54
CA CYS A 74 17.49 -6.58 -11.00
C CYS A 74 18.52 -7.67 -10.73
N LEU A 75 18.09 -8.82 -10.19
CA LEU A 75 18.93 -10.00 -9.98
C LEU A 75 19.40 -10.59 -11.32
N TRP A 76 18.49 -10.83 -12.27
CA TRP A 76 18.83 -11.42 -13.58
C TRP A 76 19.77 -10.54 -14.40
N CYS A 77 19.65 -9.22 -14.31
CA CYS A 77 20.54 -8.29 -15.01
C CYS A 77 21.86 -8.04 -14.27
N GLY A 78 22.11 -8.69 -13.12
CA GLY A 78 23.32 -8.47 -12.32
C GLY A 78 23.44 -7.04 -11.78
N ARG A 79 22.32 -6.33 -11.59
CA ARG A 79 22.28 -4.98 -10.98
C ARG A 79 22.43 -5.03 -9.46
N VAL A 80 22.31 -6.23 -8.88
CA VAL A 80 22.41 -6.53 -7.45
C VAL A 80 23.29 -7.75 -7.27
N GLY A 81 24.00 -7.81 -6.15
CA GLY A 81 25.10 -8.76 -5.93
C GLY A 81 26.44 -8.12 -6.31
N GLY A 82 27.38 -8.10 -5.37
CA GLY A 82 28.72 -7.57 -5.61
C GLY A 82 29.52 -8.44 -6.60
N ARG A 83 30.74 -8.01 -6.94
CA ARG A 83 31.66 -8.82 -7.77
C ARG A 83 32.10 -10.14 -7.10
N ASP A 84 31.79 -10.31 -5.81
CA ASP A 84 32.06 -11.53 -5.05
C ASP A 84 30.95 -12.58 -5.28
N PRO A 85 31.27 -13.75 -5.85
CA PRO A 85 30.31 -14.85 -6.05
C PRO A 85 29.65 -15.36 -4.77
N ARG A 86 30.32 -15.23 -3.60
CA ARG A 86 29.74 -15.63 -2.31
C ARG A 86 28.64 -14.67 -1.86
N ALA A 87 28.86 -13.36 -2.04
CA ALA A 87 27.86 -12.34 -1.75
C ALA A 87 26.64 -12.41 -2.68
N TYR A 88 26.80 -12.94 -3.91
CA TYR A 88 25.69 -13.13 -4.83
C TYR A 88 24.65 -14.12 -4.29
N GLY A 89 25.08 -15.24 -3.69
CA GLY A 89 24.17 -16.24 -3.14
C GLY A 89 23.26 -15.69 -2.05
N GLU A 90 23.84 -14.96 -1.09
CA GLU A 90 23.10 -14.33 0.02
C GLU A 90 22.12 -13.25 -0.48
N VAL A 91 22.53 -12.44 -1.46
CA VAL A 91 21.67 -11.42 -2.07
C VAL A 91 20.52 -12.06 -2.86
N ALA A 92 20.79 -13.14 -3.60
CA ALA A 92 19.76 -13.86 -4.34
C ALA A 92 18.72 -14.48 -3.40
N GLU A 93 19.16 -15.10 -2.29
CA GLU A 93 18.27 -15.63 -1.25
C GLU A 93 17.40 -14.52 -0.63
N SER A 94 18.01 -13.40 -0.26
CA SER A 94 17.27 -12.23 0.28
C SER A 94 16.24 -11.69 -0.71
N ILE A 95 16.57 -11.60 -2.00
CA ILE A 95 15.64 -11.15 -3.04
C ILE A 95 14.46 -12.12 -3.17
N PHE A 96 14.71 -13.42 -3.13
CA PHE A 96 13.66 -14.43 -3.17
C PHE A 96 12.72 -14.33 -1.95
N GLU A 97 13.28 -14.10 -0.76
CA GLU A 97 12.48 -13.87 0.45
C GLU A 97 11.58 -12.63 0.31
N VAL A 98 12.12 -11.52 -0.22
CA VAL A 98 11.35 -10.29 -0.46
C VAL A 98 10.26 -10.53 -1.51
N ALA A 99 10.57 -11.16 -2.64
CA ALA A 99 9.58 -11.48 -3.68
C ALA A 99 8.45 -12.39 -3.14
N SER A 100 8.82 -13.37 -2.32
CA SER A 100 7.88 -14.24 -1.62
C SER A 100 6.99 -13.47 -0.63
N ALA A 101 7.56 -12.53 0.13
CA ALA A 101 6.81 -11.67 1.03
C ALA A 101 5.84 -10.75 0.28
N LEU A 102 6.27 -10.13 -0.82
CA LEU A 102 5.44 -9.29 -1.68
C LEU A 102 4.29 -10.09 -2.30
N SER A 103 4.54 -11.33 -2.71
CA SER A 103 3.52 -12.25 -3.22
C SER A 103 2.47 -12.60 -2.17
N ARG A 104 2.91 -12.82 -0.90
CA ARG A 104 1.98 -13.02 0.22
C ARG A 104 1.15 -11.77 0.47
N ALA A 105 1.79 -10.60 0.52
CA ALA A 105 1.13 -9.32 0.73
C ALA A 105 0.08 -9.06 -0.36
N HIS A 106 0.38 -9.33 -1.64
CA HIS A 106 -0.58 -9.19 -2.74
C HIS A 106 -1.85 -10.03 -2.51
N ARG A 107 -1.70 -11.32 -2.12
CA ARG A 107 -2.83 -12.19 -1.81
C ARG A 107 -3.64 -11.69 -0.61
N MET A 108 -2.98 -11.21 0.43
CA MET A 108 -3.63 -10.63 1.62
C MET A 108 -4.40 -9.36 1.26
N SER A 109 -3.83 -8.46 0.46
CA SER A 109 -4.50 -7.25 -0.02
C SER A 109 -5.74 -7.58 -0.85
N ALA A 110 -5.68 -8.59 -1.72
CA ALA A 110 -6.84 -9.03 -2.49
C ALA A 110 -7.98 -9.56 -1.59
N ALA A 111 -7.65 -10.25 -0.50
CA ALA A 111 -8.64 -10.67 0.50
C ALA A 111 -9.22 -9.48 1.25
N LEU A 112 -8.36 -8.60 1.76
CA LEU A 112 -8.76 -7.39 2.47
C LEU A 112 -9.67 -6.48 1.64
N SER A 113 -9.40 -6.32 0.34
CA SER A 113 -10.26 -5.54 -0.57
C SER A 113 -11.69 -6.09 -0.62
N ARG A 114 -11.85 -7.42 -0.65
CA ARG A 114 -13.18 -8.05 -0.60
C ARG A 114 -13.86 -7.83 0.74
N ASP A 115 -13.12 -7.94 1.84
CA ASP A 115 -13.66 -7.74 3.18
C ASP A 115 -14.12 -6.29 3.38
N ILE A 116 -13.32 -5.31 2.92
CA ILE A 116 -13.70 -3.89 2.94
C ILE A 116 -14.91 -3.63 2.03
N GLN A 117 -14.97 -4.24 0.85
CA GLN A 117 -16.14 -4.11 -0.04
C GLN A 117 -17.41 -4.65 0.63
N ALA A 118 -17.32 -5.79 1.33
CA ALA A 118 -18.45 -6.35 2.06
C ALA A 118 -18.88 -5.41 3.21
N ALA A 119 -17.92 -4.85 3.95
CA ALA A 119 -18.19 -3.87 5.00
C ALA A 119 -18.82 -2.58 4.44
N GLN A 120 -18.35 -2.09 3.29
CA GLN A 120 -18.89 -0.91 2.62
C GLN A 120 -20.34 -1.14 2.15
N ALA A 121 -20.64 -2.33 1.63
CA ALA A 121 -22.01 -2.69 1.26
C ALA A 121 -22.92 -2.81 2.49
N ALA A 122 -22.44 -3.42 3.58
CA ALA A 122 -23.21 -3.47 4.83
C ALA A 122 -23.42 -2.07 5.44
N SER A 123 -22.49 -1.13 5.24
CA SER A 123 -22.63 0.23 5.76
C SER A 123 -23.68 1.05 5.01
N SER A 124 -24.01 0.72 3.75
CA SER A 124 -25.12 1.40 3.06
C SER A 124 -26.48 1.03 3.67
N ASP A 125 -26.62 -0.16 4.25
CA ASP A 125 -27.85 -0.57 4.94
C ASP A 125 -28.07 0.21 6.26
N LEU A 126 -27.02 0.84 6.78
CA LEU A 126 -27.08 1.74 7.94
C LEU A 126 -27.56 3.15 7.56
N VAL A 127 -27.55 3.49 6.26
CA VAL A 127 -28.15 4.72 5.73
C VAL A 127 -29.65 4.47 5.59
N VAL A 128 -30.37 4.44 6.71
CA VAL A 128 -31.84 4.33 6.67
C VAL A 128 -32.40 5.62 6.07
N SER A 129 -33.19 5.42 5.02
CA SER A 129 -34.06 6.41 4.38
C SER A 129 -34.86 7.22 5.39
N GLU A 130 -34.69 8.55 5.37
CA GLU A 130 -35.72 9.47 5.87
C GLU A 130 -36.94 9.48 4.94
#